data_AF-A0A839J713-F1
#
_entry.id   AF-A0A839J713-F1
#
_cell.length_a   1.000
_cell.length_b   1.000
_cell.length_c   1.000
_cell.angle_alpha   90.00
_cell.angle_beta   90.00
_cell.angle_gamma   90.00
#
_symmetry.space_group_name_H-M   'P 1'
#
loop_
_entity.id
_entity.type
_entity.pdbx_description
1 polymer ?
#
loop_
_entity_poly.entity_id
_entity_poly.type
_entity_poly.pdbx_seq_one_letter_code
_entity_poly.pdbx_strand_id
1 'polypeptide(L)'
;MVGRASPWSRGIAPRRTPPTGSVVSGIGNVYRAELLWRAGIDPHTPGSSIDAETLAALWDDAGDLLAVGLGAGWIVAHPDQVAEAKRLLARGEDVPRWAKRYAVYRRRGLPCPRCGTPVASERLGLQTMYWCPGWQEYP
;
A
#
# COMPACT_ATOMS: atom_id res chain seq x y z
N MET A 1 -8.94 38.87 42.70
CA MET A 1 -8.59 37.44 42.51
C MET A 1 -9.40 36.91 41.34
N VAL A 2 -8.78 36.83 40.16
CA VAL A 2 -9.42 36.31 38.94
C VAL A 2 -9.13 34.82 38.86
N GLY A 3 -10.18 34.00 39.00
CA GLY A 3 -10.09 32.55 38.89
C GLY A 3 -9.86 32.12 37.44
N ARG A 4 -8.79 31.36 37.19
CA ARG A 4 -8.54 30.69 35.92
C ARG A 4 -9.34 29.38 35.89
N ALA A 5 -10.26 29.26 34.94
CA ALA A 5 -10.93 28.00 34.65
C ALA A 5 -9.97 27.03 33.94
N SER A 6 -9.96 25.77 34.39
CA SER A 6 -9.15 24.69 33.84
C SER A 6 -9.63 24.26 32.45
N PRO A 7 -8.74 24.05 31.45
CA PRO A 7 -9.12 23.76 30.07
C PRO A 7 -9.61 22.31 29.80
N TRP A 8 -9.78 21.49 30.84
CA TRP A 8 -9.92 20.03 30.72
C TRP A 8 -11.35 19.49 30.83
N SER A 9 -12.37 20.33 30.66
CA SER A 9 -13.78 19.91 30.69
C SER A 9 -14.45 20.09 29.33
N ARG A 10 -14.08 19.23 28.37
CA ARG A 10 -14.93 18.91 27.21
C ARG A 10 -15.13 17.41 27.14
N GLY A 11 -16.38 16.99 27.29
CA GLY A 11 -16.81 15.60 27.25
C GLY A 11 -16.33 14.88 25.99
N ILE A 12 -15.82 13.66 26.18
CA ILE A 12 -15.49 12.75 25.10
C ILE A 12 -16.82 12.23 24.55
N ALA A 13 -17.25 12.77 23.41
CA ALA A 13 -18.32 12.16 22.63
C ALA A 13 -17.88 10.74 22.21
N PRO A 14 -18.80 9.76 22.16
CA PRO A 14 -18.45 8.41 21.73
C PRO A 14 -17.89 8.47 20.31
N ARG A 15 -16.65 8.00 20.14
CA ARG A 15 -15.96 8.02 18.84
C ARG A 15 -16.78 7.17 17.87
N ARG A 16 -17.34 7.81 16.86
CA ARG A 16 -17.95 7.11 15.71
C ARG A 16 -16.86 6.25 15.06
N THR A 17 -17.16 4.98 14.84
CA THR A 17 -16.32 4.07 14.06
C THR A 17 -16.02 4.73 12.72
N PRO A 18 -14.74 4.93 12.35
CA PRO A 18 -14.41 5.55 11.08
C PRO A 18 -14.85 4.63 9.93
N PRO A 19 -15.22 5.20 8.76
CA PRO A 19 -15.61 4.40 7.60
C PRO A 19 -14.51 3.40 7.24
N THR A 20 -14.92 2.25 6.69
CA THR A 20 -14.08 1.11 6.28
C THR A 20 -12.99 1.56 5.30
N GLY A 21 -11.86 1.97 5.87
CA GLY A 21 -10.70 2.55 5.18
C GLY A 21 -9.69 3.18 6.15
N SER A 22 -9.82 2.91 7.46
CA SER A 22 -9.15 3.64 8.54
C SER A 22 -8.29 2.73 9.43
N VAL A 23 -7.82 1.61 8.89
CA VAL A 23 -6.95 0.70 9.66
C VAL A 23 -5.49 1.15 9.60
N VAL A 24 -5.04 1.79 8.52
CA VAL A 24 -3.66 2.27 8.35
C VAL A 24 -3.63 3.61 7.60
N SER A 25 -3.08 4.65 8.22
CA SER A 25 -2.76 5.92 7.54
C SER A 25 -1.39 5.81 6.86
N GLY A 26 -1.27 6.22 5.59
CA GLY A 26 -0.02 6.18 4.81
C GLY A 26 0.01 5.20 3.63
N ILE A 27 -0.84 4.16 3.65
CA ILE A 27 -0.99 3.23 2.53
C ILE A 27 -2.05 3.76 1.56
N GLY A 28 -1.58 4.46 0.52
CA GLY A 28 -2.44 4.93 -0.59
C GLY A 28 -2.73 3.85 -1.63
N ASN A 29 -3.55 4.19 -2.64
CA ASN A 29 -3.98 3.25 -3.68
C ASN A 29 -2.82 2.56 -4.42
N VAL A 30 -1.70 3.26 -4.61
CA VAL A 30 -0.50 2.70 -5.25
C VAL A 30 0.05 1.55 -4.42
N TYR A 31 0.38 1.81 -3.15
CA TYR A 31 0.93 0.78 -2.27
C TYR A 31 -0.03 -0.39 -2.11
N ARG A 32 -1.33 -0.14 -1.91
CA ARG A 32 -2.33 -1.22 -1.80
C ARG A 32 -2.34 -2.13 -3.03
N ALA A 33 -2.37 -1.57 -4.23
CA ALA A 33 -2.40 -2.36 -5.45
C ALA A 33 -1.11 -3.17 -5.64
N GLU A 34 0.04 -2.54 -5.40
CA GLU A 34 1.34 -3.17 -5.61
C GLU A 34 1.66 -4.21 -4.53
N LEU A 35 1.29 -3.98 -3.26
CA LEU A 35 1.46 -4.93 -2.16
C LEU A 35 0.64 -6.21 -2.37
N LEU A 36 -0.65 -6.07 -2.71
CA LEU A 36 -1.50 -7.23 -3.00
C LEU A 36 -0.98 -8.02 -4.21
N TRP A 37 -0.48 -7.33 -5.24
CA TRP A 37 0.15 -8.00 -6.37
C TRP A 37 1.44 -8.71 -5.98
N ARG A 38 2.31 -8.10 -5.16
CA ARG A 38 3.55 -8.74 -4.67
C ARG A 38 3.24 -9.99 -3.85
N ALA A 39 2.21 -9.95 -3.01
CA ALA A 39 1.74 -11.07 -2.21
C ALA A 39 0.92 -12.11 -3.00
N GLY A 40 0.49 -11.80 -4.23
CA GLY A 40 -0.37 -12.69 -5.00
C GLY A 40 -1.81 -12.79 -4.46
N ILE A 41 -2.25 -11.80 -3.68
CA ILE A 41 -3.56 -11.81 -3.02
C ILE A 41 -4.61 -11.19 -3.94
N ASP A 42 -5.71 -11.90 -4.21
CA ASP A 42 -6.86 -11.33 -4.90
C ASP A 42 -7.42 -10.18 -4.05
N PRO A 43 -7.56 -8.96 -4.58
CA PRO A 43 -8.09 -7.86 -3.79
C PRO A 43 -9.55 -8.03 -3.36
N HIS A 44 -10.28 -9.03 -3.87
CA HIS A 44 -11.62 -9.41 -3.42
C HIS A 44 -11.60 -10.41 -2.25
N THR A 45 -10.45 -11.00 -1.93
CA THR A 45 -10.29 -11.87 -0.76
C THR A 45 -10.65 -11.10 0.51
N PRO A 46 -11.63 -11.56 1.30
CA PRO A 46 -11.97 -10.92 2.57
C PRO A 46 -10.74 -10.84 3.48
N GLY A 47 -10.44 -9.67 4.04
CA GLY A 47 -9.25 -9.53 4.91
C GLY A 47 -9.24 -10.49 6.11
N SER A 48 -10.41 -10.98 6.54
CA SER A 48 -10.56 -11.97 7.61
C SER A 48 -10.26 -13.41 7.19
N SER A 49 -10.14 -13.73 5.89
CA SER A 49 -9.73 -15.06 5.40
C SER A 49 -8.22 -15.17 5.19
N ILE A 50 -7.50 -14.05 5.24
CA ILE A 50 -6.03 -14.03 5.18
C ILE A 50 -5.48 -14.52 6.51
N ASP A 51 -4.66 -15.56 6.48
CA ASP A 51 -4.01 -16.10 7.67
C ASP A 51 -3.00 -15.11 8.27
N ALA A 52 -2.66 -15.32 9.54
CA ALA A 52 -1.82 -14.40 10.28
C ALA A 52 -0.38 -14.30 9.74
N GLU A 53 0.15 -15.38 9.15
CA GLU A 53 1.50 -15.40 8.58
C GLU A 53 1.56 -14.55 7.30
N THR A 54 0.59 -14.74 6.41
CA THR A 54 0.44 -13.92 5.20
C THR A 54 0.21 -12.45 5.55
N LEU A 55 -0.61 -12.16 6.56
CA LEU A 55 -0.85 -10.78 7.00
C LEU A 55 0.42 -10.14 7.58
N ALA A 56 1.22 -10.88 8.36
CA ALA A 56 2.49 -10.40 8.88
C ALA A 56 3.49 -10.13 7.75
N ALA A 57 3.62 -11.04 6.78
CA ALA A 57 4.49 -10.84 5.62
C ALA A 57 4.07 -9.63 4.77
N LEU A 58 2.76 -9.42 4.59
CA LEU A 58 2.23 -8.24 3.90
C LEU A 58 2.54 -6.94 4.66
N TRP A 59 2.48 -6.97 6.00
CA TRP A 59 2.81 -5.83 6.85
C TRP A 59 4.30 -5.48 6.77
N ASP A 60 5.18 -6.49 6.81
CA ASP A 60 6.63 -6.30 6.68
C ASP A 60 6.98 -5.73 5.30
N ASP A 61 6.40 -6.26 4.22
CA ASP A 61 6.60 -5.72 2.86
C ASP A 61 6.08 -4.28 2.73
N ALA A 62 4.98 -3.94 3.41
CA ALA A 62 4.49 -2.57 3.47
C ALA A 62 5.47 -1.64 4.18
N GLY A 63 6.03 -2.06 5.31
CA GLY A 63 7.06 -1.32 6.03
C GLY A 63 8.30 -1.08 5.18
N ASP A 64 8.75 -2.12 4.47
CA ASP A 64 9.87 -2.05 3.54
C ASP A 64 9.64 -1.05 2.39
N LEU A 65 8.48 -1.10 1.73
CA LEU A 65 8.16 -0.18 0.65
C LEU A 65 8.05 1.27 1.13
N LEU A 66 7.48 1.48 2.31
CA LEU A 66 7.38 2.81 2.91
C LEU A 66 8.76 3.35 3.29
N ALA A 67 9.64 2.52 3.86
CA ALA A 67 11.01 2.91 4.17
C ALA A 67 11.80 3.29 2.91
N VAL A 68 11.67 2.49 1.84
CA VAL A 68 12.27 2.82 0.54
C VAL A 68 11.71 4.12 -0.02
N GLY A 69 10.38 4.31 0.03
CA GLY A 69 9.73 5.52 -0.46
C GLY A 69 10.12 6.78 0.32
N LEU A 70 10.31 6.66 1.63
CA LEU A 70 10.82 7.72 2.49
C LEU A 70 12.28 8.07 2.14
N GLY A 71 13.15 7.06 2.02
CA GLY A 71 14.55 7.27 1.64
C GLY A 71 14.72 7.86 0.25
N ALA A 72 13.88 7.45 -0.70
CA ALA A 72 13.89 8.00 -2.05
C ALA A 72 13.22 9.39 -2.16
N GLY A 73 12.35 9.75 -1.22
CA GLY A 73 11.53 10.98 -1.29
C GLY A 73 10.36 10.90 -2.29
N TRP A 74 10.04 9.72 -2.81
CA TRP A 74 8.90 9.46 -3.71
C TRP A 74 8.53 7.97 -3.71
N ILE A 75 7.33 7.63 -4.20
CA ILE A 75 6.84 6.24 -4.20
C ILE A 75 7.63 5.38 -5.18
N VAL A 76 8.32 4.36 -4.65
CA VAL A 76 9.00 3.30 -5.40
C VAL A 76 8.35 1.97 -5.03
N ALA A 77 7.71 1.29 -5.98
CA ALA A 77 6.93 0.08 -5.69
C ALA A 77 7.20 -1.10 -6.66
N HIS A 78 7.75 -0.83 -7.85
CA HIS A 78 8.13 -1.89 -8.78
C HIS A 78 9.29 -2.73 -8.20
N PRO A 79 9.24 -4.07 -8.21
CA PRO A 79 10.27 -4.93 -7.61
C PRO A 79 11.71 -4.57 -7.98
N ASP A 80 12.01 -4.40 -9.27
CA ASP A 80 13.35 -4.03 -9.73
C ASP A 80 13.82 -2.66 -9.17
N GLN A 81 12.93 -1.67 -9.14
CA GLN A 81 13.26 -0.33 -8.65
C GLN A 81 13.42 -0.33 -7.13
N VAL A 82 12.62 -1.13 -6.42
CA VAL A 82 12.73 -1.32 -4.96
C VAL A 82 14.07 -1.98 -4.62
N ALA A 83 14.45 -3.04 -5.33
CA ALA A 83 15.72 -3.73 -5.12
C ALA A 83 16.91 -2.79 -5.34
N GLU A 84 16.88 -1.99 -6.41
CA GLU A 84 17.95 -1.03 -6.68
C GLU A 84 17.97 0.14 -5.68
N ALA A 85 16.81 0.70 -5.34
CA ALA A 85 16.72 1.74 -4.31
C ALA A 85 17.27 1.26 -2.96
N LYS A 86 16.95 0.02 -2.54
CA LYS A 86 17.51 -0.57 -1.32
C LYS A 86 19.04 -0.63 -1.35
N ARG A 87 19.64 -0.99 -2.49
CA ARG A 87 21.11 -1.04 -2.65
C ARG A 87 21.74 0.35 -2.55
N LEU A 88 21.15 1.35 -3.18
CA LEU A 88 21.63 2.74 -3.12
C LEU A 88 21.55 3.29 -1.69
N LEU A 89 20.39 3.14 -1.05
CA LEU A 89 20.18 3.59 0.33
C LEU A 89 21.13 2.90 1.32
N ALA A 90 21.40 1.60 1.15
CA ALA A 90 22.36 0.87 1.99
C ALA A 90 23.81 1.38 1.85
N ARG A 91 24.15 2.00 0.70
CA ARG A 91 25.45 2.66 0.48
C ARG A 91 25.45 4.14 0.87
N GLY A 92 24.34 4.67 1.35
CA GLY A 92 24.18 6.10 1.66
C GLY A 92 24.13 6.99 0.40
N GLU A 93 23.76 6.41 -0.74
CA GLU A 93 23.63 7.13 -2.02
C GLU A 93 22.19 7.61 -2.26
N ASP A 94 22.07 8.71 -3.00
CA ASP A 94 20.77 9.23 -3.42
C ASP A 94 20.07 8.29 -4.40
N VAL A 95 18.78 8.06 -4.19
CA VAL A 95 17.95 7.31 -5.14
C VAL A 95 17.51 8.23 -6.27
N PRO A 96 17.95 8.01 -7.52
CA PRO A 96 17.57 8.87 -8.63
C PRO A 96 16.08 8.72 -8.95
N ARG A 97 15.48 9.78 -9.48
CA ARG A 97 14.06 9.80 -9.84
C ARG A 97 13.82 9.14 -11.20
N TRP A 98 13.73 7.81 -11.21
CA TRP A 98 13.43 7.05 -12.42
C TRP A 98 12.02 7.32 -12.97
N ALA A 99 11.80 6.89 -14.23
CA ALA A 99 10.45 6.74 -14.75
C ALA A 99 9.65 5.79 -13.83
N LYS A 100 8.45 6.23 -13.42
CA LYS A 100 7.59 5.45 -12.53
C LYS A 100 7.20 4.13 -13.21
N ARG A 101 7.59 3.01 -12.60
CA ARG A 101 7.12 1.69 -12.97
C ARG A 101 6.22 1.16 -11.87
N TYR A 102 5.18 0.44 -12.27
CA TYR A 102 4.25 -0.27 -11.41
C TYR A 102 3.99 -1.64 -12.04
N ALA A 103 3.62 -2.63 -11.26
CA ALA A 103 3.23 -3.93 -11.75
C ALA A 103 1.77 -3.93 -12.22
N VAL A 104 0.87 -3.30 -11.46
CA VAL A 104 -0.57 -3.28 -11.74
C VAL A 104 -1.20 -1.88 -11.67
N TYR A 105 -0.70 -0.99 -10.82
CA TYR A 105 -1.33 0.33 -10.63
C TYR A 105 -1.36 1.14 -11.93
N ARG A 106 -2.56 1.57 -12.35
CA ARG A 106 -2.82 2.28 -13.62
C ARG A 106 -2.31 1.55 -14.88
N ARG A 107 -2.24 0.22 -14.82
CA ARG A 107 -1.81 -0.62 -15.96
C ARG A 107 -2.94 -1.43 -16.60
N ARG A 108 -4.20 -1.04 -16.40
CA ARG A 108 -5.37 -1.73 -16.98
C ARG A 108 -5.14 -2.07 -18.47
N GLY A 109 -5.33 -3.34 -18.82
CA GLY A 109 -5.20 -3.86 -20.18
C GLY A 109 -3.75 -4.13 -20.63
N LEU A 110 -2.74 -3.66 -19.89
CA LEU A 110 -1.34 -3.99 -20.16
C LEU A 110 -1.02 -5.38 -19.59
N PRO A 111 -0.05 -6.11 -20.19
CA PRO A 111 0.36 -7.40 -19.68
C PRO A 111 0.98 -7.26 -18.28
N CYS A 112 0.57 -8.17 -17.38
CA CYS A 112 1.19 -8.36 -16.09
C CYS A 112 2.68 -8.72 -16.28
N PRO A 113 3.62 -8.08 -15.57
CA PRO A 113 5.04 -8.38 -15.73
C PRO A 113 5.44 -9.77 -15.22
N ARG A 114 4.55 -10.48 -14.51
CA ARG A 114 4.79 -11.82 -13.98
C ARG A 114 4.26 -12.94 -14.86
N CYS A 115 3.00 -12.86 -15.30
CA CYS A 115 2.35 -13.95 -16.05
C CYS A 115 1.81 -13.54 -17.43
N GLY A 116 1.91 -12.27 -17.81
CA GLY A 116 1.43 -11.77 -19.11
C GLY A 116 -0.09 -11.51 -19.17
N THR A 117 -0.90 -12.06 -18.26
CA THR A 117 -2.35 -11.80 -18.22
C THR A 117 -2.64 -10.29 -18.11
N PRO A 118 -3.57 -9.74 -18.92
CA PRO A 118 -3.92 -8.33 -18.87
C PRO A 118 -4.37 -7.91 -17.46
N VAL A 119 -3.84 -6.79 -16.98
CA VAL A 119 -4.22 -6.21 -15.69
C VAL A 119 -5.69 -5.77 -15.73
N ALA A 120 -6.46 -6.23 -14.76
CA ALA A 120 -7.85 -5.85 -14.54
C ALA A 120 -7.95 -4.58 -13.67
N SER A 121 -9.09 -3.90 -13.77
CA SER A 121 -9.39 -2.78 -12.88
C SER A 121 -10.89 -2.56 -12.74
N GLU A 122 -11.32 -2.15 -11.57
CA GLU A 122 -12.70 -1.77 -11.31
C GLU A 122 -12.79 -0.64 -10.28
N ARG A 123 -13.99 -0.07 -10.11
CA ARG A 123 -14.21 0.99 -9.13
C ARG A 123 -14.66 0.37 -7.81
N LEU A 124 -13.87 0.56 -6.76
CA LEU A 124 -14.19 0.16 -5.39
C LEU A 124 -14.38 1.43 -4.54
N GLY A 125 -15.65 1.81 -4.35
CA GLY A 125 -16.00 3.07 -3.70
C GLY A 125 -15.44 4.29 -4.44
N LEU A 126 -14.60 5.08 -3.76
CA LEU A 126 -13.99 6.29 -4.32
C LEU A 126 -12.67 6.06 -5.06
N GLN A 127 -12.14 4.83 -5.06
CA GLN A 127 -10.84 4.51 -5.66
C GLN A 127 -10.96 3.43 -6.73
N THR A 128 -10.05 3.45 -7.70
CA THR A 128 -9.93 2.36 -8.69
C THR A 128 -8.99 1.30 -8.14
N MET A 129 -9.46 0.06 -8.13
CA MET A 129 -8.67 -1.12 -7.82
C MET A 129 -7.97 -1.62 -9.09
N TYR A 130 -6.74 -2.10 -8.96
CA TYR A 130 -5.96 -2.69 -10.05
C TYR A 130 -5.36 -4.00 -9.57
N TRP A 131 -5.45 -5.05 -10.38
CA TRP A 131 -4.90 -6.37 -10.05
C TRP A 131 -4.65 -7.19 -11.31
N CYS A 132 -3.88 -8.27 -11.19
CA CYS A 132 -3.72 -9.26 -12.24
C CYS A 132 -4.52 -10.52 -11.90
N PRO A 133 -5.56 -10.88 -12.68
CA PRO A 133 -6.42 -12.02 -12.36
C PRO A 133 -5.76 -13.39 -12.59
N GLY A 134 -4.65 -13.45 -13.35
CA GLY A 134 -3.90 -14.70 -13.56
C GLY A 134 -2.65 -14.84 -12.69
N TRP A 135 -2.48 -13.95 -11.70
CA TRP A 135 -1.38 -14.03 -10.73
C TRP A 135 -1.90 -13.92 -9.30
N GLN A 136 -2.91 -13.07 -9.09
CA GLN A 136 -3.51 -12.87 -7.78
C GLN A 136 -4.67 -13.84 -7.59
N GLU A 137 -4.34 -15.08 -7.26
CA GLU A 137 -5.27 -16.21 -7.10
C GLU A 137 -5.33 -16.74 -5.66
N TYR A 138 -4.63 -16.10 -4.71
CA TYR A 138 -4.65 -16.53 -3.30
C TYR A 138 -6.09 -16.50 -2.74
N PRO A 139 -6.56 -17.61 -2.14
CA PRO A 139 -7.89 -17.68 -1.51
C PRO A 139 -8.02 -16.85 -0.23
#